data_AF-A0A074VLB4-F1
#
_entry.id   AF-A0A074VLB4-F1
#
_cell.length_a   1.000
_cell.length_b   1.000
_cell.length_c   1.000
_cell.angle_alpha   90.00
_cell.angle_beta   90.00
_cell.angle_gamma   90.00
#
_symmetry.space_group_name_H-M   'P 1'
#
loop_
_entity.id
_entity.type
_entity.pdbx_description
1 polymer ?
#
loop_
_entity_poly.entity_id
_entity_poly.type
_entity_poly.pdbx_seq_one_letter_code
_entity_poly.pdbx_strand_id
1 'polypeptide(L)'
;MAPLFRCALCWQSGDDRQFNSSHYIKSHLGGLTTHNLGPFACSQPGCDLRSNRADRNLVHTDANGVHNALWAEDLALKAQIAAVVNASRYDPAEEEDEDDDEDDDGLAPEPRARRDEDLFADSTGDGANLTVKIDGIFIRETVFEAILEVIDDEMGEVEPGEVTAELADLKIRLEDQREACVFAELVDLVKALAKASRLENSLRVLAVCHNEIKNTFLLRETW
;
A
#
# COMPACT_ATOMS: atom_id res chain seq x y z
N MET A 1 23.02 -21.41 -2.97
CA MET A 1 21.77 -22.09 -2.56
C MET A 1 20.65 -21.19 -3.03
N ALA A 2 19.73 -21.71 -3.85
CA ALA A 2 18.61 -20.90 -4.35
C ALA A 2 17.76 -20.37 -3.18
N PRO A 3 17.20 -19.16 -3.28
CA PRO A 3 16.26 -18.64 -2.29
C PRO A 3 15.04 -19.57 -2.24
N LEU A 4 14.50 -19.80 -1.04
CA LEU A 4 13.26 -20.58 -0.88
C LEU A 4 12.05 -19.66 -0.76
N PHE A 5 12.29 -18.39 -0.43
CA PHE A 5 11.25 -17.40 -0.24
C PHE A 5 11.67 -16.06 -0.82
N ARG A 6 10.76 -15.37 -1.51
CA ARG A 6 10.88 -13.97 -1.94
C ARG A 6 9.70 -13.21 -1.33
N CYS A 7 9.95 -12.14 -0.58
CA CYS A 7 8.87 -11.39 0.07
C CYS A 7 7.97 -10.72 -0.98
N ALA A 8 6.73 -11.19 -1.11
CA ALA A 8 5.79 -10.66 -2.11
C ALA A 8 5.49 -9.16 -1.92
N LEU A 9 5.48 -8.67 -0.66
CA LEU A 9 5.22 -7.27 -0.37
C LEU A 9 6.38 -6.36 -0.79
N CYS A 10 7.62 -6.75 -0.54
CA CYS A 10 8.79 -6.02 -1.04
C CYS A 10 8.85 -6.06 -2.57
N TRP A 11 8.57 -7.22 -3.17
CA TRP A 11 8.59 -7.36 -4.62
C TRP A 11 7.58 -6.41 -5.31
N GLN A 12 6.37 -6.29 -4.74
CA GLN A 12 5.36 -5.34 -5.21
C GLN A 12 5.80 -3.87 -5.09
N SER A 13 6.73 -3.54 -4.18
CA SER A 13 7.31 -2.20 -4.04
C SER A 13 8.61 -2.02 -4.83
N GLY A 14 9.01 -2.98 -5.67
CA GLY A 14 10.26 -2.95 -6.43
C GLY A 14 11.51 -3.34 -5.65
N ASP A 15 11.36 -3.79 -4.40
CA ASP A 15 12.46 -4.26 -3.54
C ASP A 15 12.57 -5.79 -3.61
N ASP A 16 13.73 -6.33 -4.01
CA ASP A 16 13.94 -7.77 -3.98
C ASP A 16 14.55 -8.24 -2.65
N ARG A 17 13.70 -8.78 -1.77
CA ARG A 17 14.10 -9.36 -0.48
C ARG A 17 13.88 -10.86 -0.48
N GLN A 18 14.98 -11.60 -0.53
CA GLN A 18 14.98 -13.06 -0.60
C GLN A 18 15.47 -13.70 0.72
N PHE A 19 14.93 -14.87 1.04
CA PHE A 19 15.23 -15.62 2.25
C PHE A 19 15.38 -17.11 1.96
N ASN A 20 16.28 -17.76 2.71
CA ASN A 20 16.51 -19.21 2.63
C ASN A 20 15.72 -20.01 3.67
N SER A 21 14.90 -19.35 4.51
CA SER A 21 14.12 -20.04 5.54
C SER A 21 12.82 -19.32 5.88
N SER A 22 11.82 -20.11 6.29
CA SER A 22 10.54 -19.60 6.77
C SER A 22 10.67 -18.79 8.07
N HIS A 23 11.70 -19.05 8.87
CA HIS A 23 11.98 -18.30 10.09
C HIS A 23 12.42 -16.86 9.78
N TYR A 24 13.32 -16.69 8.80
CA TYR A 24 13.84 -15.38 8.45
C TYR A 24 12.81 -14.50 7.76
N ILE A 25 12.01 -15.05 6.84
CA ILE A 25 10.92 -14.27 6.23
C ILE A 25 9.88 -13.83 7.27
N LYS A 26 9.51 -14.68 8.25
CA LYS A 26 8.63 -14.25 9.36
C LYS A 26 9.25 -13.14 10.19
N SER A 27 10.55 -13.21 10.47
CA SER A 27 11.25 -12.14 11.19
C SER A 27 11.30 -10.84 10.38
N HIS A 28 11.46 -10.94 9.07
CA HIS A 28 11.41 -9.80 8.17
C HIS A 28 10.01 -9.18 8.11
N LEU A 29 8.95 -9.97 7.99
CA LEU A 29 7.57 -9.50 8.04
C LEU A 29 7.26 -8.78 9.36
N GLY A 30 7.71 -9.33 10.50
CA GLY A 30 7.48 -8.74 11.82
C GLY A 30 8.42 -7.59 12.21
N GLY A 31 9.30 -7.13 11.32
CA GLY A 31 10.21 -6.01 11.60
C GLY A 31 9.48 -4.67 11.57
N LEU A 32 9.73 -3.81 12.57
CA LEU A 32 9.08 -2.50 12.67
C LEU A 32 9.36 -1.60 11.43
N THR A 33 10.58 -1.68 10.89
CA THR A 33 11.04 -0.86 9.77
C THR A 33 10.75 -1.47 8.40
N THR A 34 10.11 -2.63 8.35
CA THR A 34 9.85 -3.37 7.11
C THR A 34 8.36 -3.41 6.84
N HIS A 35 7.63 -4.26 7.56
CA HIS A 35 6.18 -4.41 7.36
C HIS A 35 5.39 -4.30 8.67
N ASN A 36 6.05 -4.39 9.83
CA ASN A 36 5.40 -4.42 11.16
C ASN A 36 4.28 -5.49 11.25
N LEU A 37 4.40 -6.60 10.53
CA LEU A 37 3.41 -7.70 10.48
C LEU A 37 3.80 -8.82 11.46
N GLY A 38 3.91 -8.47 12.75
CA GLY A 38 4.12 -9.44 13.82
C GLY A 38 2.78 -9.92 14.41
N PRO A 39 2.62 -11.22 14.76
CA PRO A 39 1.37 -11.71 15.35
C PRO A 39 1.19 -11.26 16.80
N PHE A 40 2.18 -10.62 17.43
CA PHE A 40 2.06 -10.07 18.78
C PHE A 40 1.95 -8.55 18.72
N ALA A 41 0.81 -8.00 19.13
CA ALA A 41 0.58 -6.55 19.21
C ALA A 41 0.77 -6.05 20.64
N CYS A 42 1.34 -4.86 20.81
CA CYS A 42 1.43 -4.23 22.12
C CYS A 42 0.04 -3.75 22.53
N SER A 43 -0.44 -4.15 23.72
CA SER A 43 -1.75 -3.74 24.22
C SER A 43 -1.75 -2.41 24.99
N GLN A 44 -0.64 -1.67 24.99
CA GLN A 44 -0.61 -0.32 25.56
C GLN A 44 -1.42 0.65 24.69
N PRO A 45 -2.30 1.48 25.28
CA PRO A 45 -3.10 2.44 24.51
C PRO A 45 -2.24 3.38 23.66
N GLY A 46 -2.52 3.42 22.35
CA GLY A 46 -1.80 4.26 21.40
C GLY A 46 -0.46 3.69 20.92
N CYS A 47 -0.13 2.43 21.25
CA CYS A 47 1.05 1.76 20.74
C CYS A 47 0.70 0.85 19.56
N ASP A 48 1.24 1.15 18.38
CA ASP A 48 1.05 0.36 17.16
C ASP A 48 2.18 -0.66 16.90
N LEU A 49 3.07 -0.86 17.88
CA LEU A 49 4.24 -1.71 17.70
C LEU A 49 3.84 -3.19 17.74
N ARG A 50 4.33 -3.95 16.77
CA ARG A 50 4.15 -5.41 16.69
C ARG A 50 5.50 -6.13 16.79
N SER A 51 5.44 -7.39 17.18
CA SER A 51 6.61 -8.26 17.31
C SER A 51 6.33 -9.64 16.71
N ASN A 52 7.35 -10.25 16.09
CA ASN A 52 7.28 -11.65 15.66
C ASN A 52 7.31 -12.63 16.85
N ARG A 53 7.77 -12.18 18.03
CA ARG A 53 7.94 -13.03 19.22
C ARG A 53 7.52 -12.30 20.49
N ALA A 54 6.81 -13.00 21.38
CA ALA A 54 6.41 -12.46 22.67
C ALA A 54 7.57 -12.18 23.65
N ASP A 55 8.74 -12.82 23.46
CA ASP A 55 9.92 -12.64 24.32
C ASP A 55 10.90 -11.58 23.81
N ARG A 56 10.51 -10.79 22.80
CA ARG A 56 11.32 -9.71 22.21
C ARG A 56 10.65 -8.36 22.42
N ASN A 57 11.44 -7.29 22.33
CA ASN A 57 10.97 -5.90 22.44
C ASN A 57 10.15 -5.62 23.71
N LEU A 58 10.51 -6.27 24.82
CA LEU A 58 9.81 -6.17 26.11
C LEU A 58 9.77 -4.73 26.65
N VAL A 59 10.71 -3.89 26.23
CA VAL A 59 10.70 -2.44 26.44
C VAL A 59 10.91 -1.79 25.09
N HIS A 60 10.07 -0.84 24.73
CA HIS A 60 10.19 -0.08 23.49
C HIS A 60 9.65 1.34 23.63
N THR A 61 9.92 2.16 22.63
CA THR A 61 9.52 3.57 22.56
C THR A 61 8.51 3.75 21.44
N ASP A 62 7.40 4.40 21.74
CA ASP A 62 6.43 4.87 20.76
C ASP A 62 6.22 6.39 20.90
N ALA A 63 5.17 6.93 20.29
CA ALA A 63 4.82 8.35 20.40
C ALA A 63 4.46 8.79 21.84
N ASN A 64 4.08 7.84 22.71
CA ASN A 64 3.70 8.08 24.11
C ASN A 64 4.89 7.90 25.08
N GLY A 65 6.06 7.55 24.56
CA GLY A 65 7.30 7.39 25.32
C GLY A 65 7.72 5.92 25.50
N VAL A 66 8.57 5.69 26.50
CA VAL A 66 9.12 4.36 26.78
C VAL A 66 8.17 3.58 27.69
N HIS A 67 7.81 2.36 27.30
CA HIS A 67 6.94 1.50 28.12
C HIS A 67 7.29 0.00 27.99
N ASN A 68 6.77 -0.81 28.91
CA ASN A 68 6.87 -2.26 28.84
C ASN A 68 5.80 -2.82 27.92
N ALA A 69 6.20 -3.67 26.98
CA ALA A 69 5.28 -4.34 26.09
C ALA A 69 4.37 -5.30 26.85
N LEU A 70 3.07 -5.21 26.56
CA LEU A 70 2.08 -6.19 26.98
C LEU A 70 1.57 -6.88 25.73
N TRP A 71 2.26 -7.94 25.32
CA TRP A 71 1.96 -8.63 24.06
C TRP A 71 0.64 -9.39 24.13
N ALA A 72 -0.28 -9.04 23.24
CA ALA A 72 -1.46 -9.84 22.92
C ALA A 72 -1.24 -10.53 21.57
N GLU A 73 -1.56 -11.82 21.48
CA GLU A 73 -1.49 -12.56 20.21
C GLU A 73 -2.74 -12.31 19.37
N ASP A 74 -2.53 -11.82 18.16
CA ASP A 74 -3.53 -11.60 17.13
C ASP A 74 -3.63 -12.85 16.24
N LEU A 75 -4.61 -13.70 16.55
CA LEU A 75 -4.79 -14.99 15.86
C LEU A 75 -5.18 -14.80 14.39
N ALA A 76 -5.90 -13.72 14.06
CA ALA A 76 -6.28 -13.42 12.69
C ALA A 76 -5.06 -13.04 11.86
N LEU A 77 -4.25 -12.11 12.35
CA LEU A 77 -3.01 -11.71 11.68
C LEU A 77 -2.01 -12.88 11.59
N LYS A 78 -1.92 -13.74 12.62
CA LYS A 78 -1.10 -14.95 12.57
C LYS A 78 -1.44 -15.86 11.39
N ALA A 79 -2.73 -16.01 11.09
CA ALA A 79 -3.19 -16.77 9.92
C ALA A 79 -2.84 -16.04 8.60
N GLN A 80 -3.00 -14.72 8.55
CA GLN A 80 -2.61 -13.91 7.39
C GLN A 80 -1.10 -13.98 7.10
N ILE A 81 -0.25 -13.87 8.13
CA ILE A 81 1.21 -14.03 7.99
C ILE A 81 1.54 -15.41 7.42
N ALA A 82 0.85 -16.47 7.84
CA ALA A 82 1.06 -17.80 7.29
C ALA A 82 0.71 -17.87 5.79
N ALA A 83 -0.37 -17.21 5.37
CA ALA A 83 -0.75 -17.10 3.97
C ALA A 83 0.29 -16.31 3.15
N VAL A 84 0.77 -15.17 3.65
CA VAL A 84 1.81 -14.35 3.00
C VAL A 84 3.11 -15.14 2.84
N VAL A 85 3.54 -15.85 3.89
CA VAL A 85 4.74 -16.70 3.83
C VAL A 85 4.58 -17.83 2.81
N ASN A 86 3.37 -18.37 2.66
CA ASN A 86 3.11 -19.41 1.67
C ASN A 86 3.11 -18.87 0.23
N ALA A 87 2.50 -17.70 0.01
CA ALA A 87 2.54 -17.00 -1.28
C ALA A 87 3.94 -16.50 -1.65
N SER A 88 4.81 -16.31 -0.64
CA SER A 88 6.21 -15.91 -0.82
C SER A 88 7.13 -17.09 -1.15
N ARG A 89 6.63 -18.33 -1.28
CA ARG A 89 7.46 -19.46 -1.69
C ARG A 89 7.90 -19.25 -3.13
N TYR A 90 9.21 -19.26 -3.34
CA TYR A 90 9.78 -19.11 -4.67
C TYR A 90 9.80 -20.49 -5.34
N ASP A 91 9.14 -20.61 -6.49
CA ASP A 91 9.26 -21.78 -7.37
C ASP A 91 10.23 -21.44 -8.51
N PRO A 92 11.46 -21.96 -8.49
CA PRO A 92 12.44 -21.68 -9.54
C PRO A 92 12.01 -22.20 -10.92
N ALA A 93 11.04 -23.12 -10.99
CA ALA A 93 10.57 -23.67 -12.26
C ALA A 93 9.72 -22.69 -13.09
N GLU A 94 9.28 -21.56 -12.52
CA GLU A 94 8.50 -20.54 -13.24
C GLU A 94 9.37 -19.55 -14.04
N GLU A 95 10.70 -19.56 -13.87
CA GLU A 95 11.62 -18.63 -14.56
C GLU A 95 12.31 -19.26 -15.81
N GLU A 96 11.89 -20.45 -16.29
CA GLU A 96 12.64 -21.22 -17.31
C GLU A 96 12.12 -21.13 -18.78
N ASP A 97 11.13 -20.29 -19.14
CA ASP A 97 10.50 -20.35 -20.48
C ASP A 97 10.61 -19.08 -21.36
N GLU A 98 11.57 -18.18 -21.11
CA GLU A 98 11.88 -17.05 -22.03
C GLU A 98 13.26 -17.23 -22.68
N ASP A 99 13.54 -18.43 -23.20
CA ASP A 99 14.48 -18.56 -24.32
C ASP A 99 13.74 -18.08 -25.57
N ASP A 100 13.69 -16.76 -25.74
CA ASP A 100 13.42 -16.12 -27.02
C ASP A 100 14.45 -16.66 -28.02
N ASP A 101 14.01 -17.60 -28.85
CA ASP A 101 14.61 -17.95 -30.14
C ASP A 101 14.52 -16.71 -31.06
N GLU A 102 15.16 -15.60 -30.69
CA GLU A 102 15.54 -14.56 -31.63
C GLU A 102 16.65 -15.15 -32.49
N ASP A 103 16.30 -15.52 -33.72
CA ASP A 103 17.21 -15.81 -34.81
C ASP A 103 18.27 -14.68 -34.91
N ASP A 104 19.38 -14.84 -34.19
CA ASP A 104 20.59 -14.02 -34.28
C ASP A 104 21.13 -14.13 -35.71
N ASP A 105 20.83 -13.12 -36.53
CA ASP A 105 21.26 -12.95 -37.90
C ASP A 105 22.76 -12.64 -38.07
N GLY A 106 23.58 -12.96 -37.05
CA GLY A 106 25.00 -13.24 -37.23
C GLY A 106 25.83 -12.01 -37.61
N LEU A 107 25.44 -10.84 -37.12
CA LEU A 107 26.25 -9.64 -37.26
C LEU A 107 27.37 -9.66 -36.22
N ALA A 108 28.58 -9.95 -36.71
CA ALA A 108 29.80 -9.98 -35.91
C ALA A 108 29.93 -8.71 -35.04
N PRO A 109 30.25 -8.85 -33.74
CA PRO A 109 30.36 -7.70 -32.85
C PRO A 109 31.57 -6.84 -33.26
N GLU A 110 31.32 -5.56 -33.57
CA GLU A 110 32.39 -4.59 -33.75
C GLU A 110 33.18 -4.38 -32.45
N PRO A 111 34.51 -4.19 -32.52
CA PRO A 111 35.35 -3.99 -31.34
C PRO A 111 35.03 -2.65 -30.67
N ARG A 112 34.33 -2.69 -29.54
CA ARG A 112 34.09 -1.52 -28.69
C ARG A 112 35.41 -1.05 -28.05
N ALA A 113 35.84 0.13 -28.46
CA ALA A 113 36.91 0.87 -27.80
C ALA A 113 36.54 1.13 -26.34
N ARG A 114 37.50 0.87 -25.43
CA ARG A 114 37.41 1.22 -24.01
C ARG A 114 37.21 2.73 -23.88
N ARG A 115 36.07 3.15 -23.32
CA ARG A 115 35.92 4.48 -22.72
C ARG A 115 36.12 4.35 -21.23
N ASP A 116 37.19 4.97 -20.77
CA ASP A 116 37.37 5.37 -19.38
C ASP A 116 36.43 6.55 -19.13
N GLU A 117 35.36 6.34 -18.35
CA GLU A 117 34.55 7.43 -17.80
C GLU A 117 34.28 7.12 -16.32
N ASP A 118 35.07 7.77 -15.47
CA ASP A 118 34.71 8.17 -14.11
C ASP A 118 33.35 8.90 -14.14
N LEU A 119 32.43 8.58 -13.22
CA LEU A 119 31.37 9.45 -12.64
C LEU A 119 30.10 8.64 -12.29
N PHE A 120 29.84 8.45 -11.00
CA PHE A 120 28.50 8.50 -10.38
C PHE A 120 28.75 8.89 -8.91
N ALA A 121 28.54 10.13 -8.45
CA ALA A 121 27.35 10.98 -8.51
C ALA A 121 26.13 10.31 -7.86
N ASP A 122 25.91 10.77 -6.63
CA ASP A 122 24.69 10.75 -5.83
C ASP A 122 23.42 10.86 -6.69
N SER A 123 22.48 9.92 -6.53
CA SER A 123 21.09 10.13 -6.93
C SER A 123 20.18 9.52 -5.87
N THR A 124 19.79 10.37 -4.94
CA THR A 124 18.55 10.25 -4.18
C THR A 124 17.45 10.94 -4.99
N GLY A 125 16.28 10.30 -5.10
CA GLY A 125 15.09 10.77 -5.84
C GLY A 125 14.83 9.91 -7.07
N ASP A 126 13.61 9.46 -7.40
CA ASP A 126 12.29 9.72 -6.86
C ASP A 126 11.37 8.59 -7.30
N GLY A 127 10.43 8.23 -6.44
CA GLY A 127 9.38 7.23 -6.71
C GLY A 127 8.60 6.86 -5.45
N ALA A 128 8.51 7.78 -4.48
CA ALA A 128 7.71 7.56 -3.30
C ALA A 128 6.23 7.71 -3.69
N ASN A 129 5.51 6.59 -3.74
CA ASN A 129 4.05 6.62 -3.62
C ASN A 129 3.71 7.36 -2.32
N LEU A 130 3.12 8.55 -2.43
CA LEU A 130 2.77 9.36 -1.27
C LEU A 130 1.55 8.73 -0.59
N THR A 131 1.81 7.96 0.48
CA THR A 131 0.75 7.58 1.42
C THR A 131 0.47 8.75 2.35
N VAL A 132 -0.69 9.40 2.18
CA VAL A 132 -1.16 10.45 3.09
C VAL A 132 -1.80 9.77 4.30
N LYS A 133 -1.33 10.10 5.51
CA LYS A 133 -1.84 9.55 6.78
C LYS A 133 -2.77 10.58 7.41
N ILE A 134 -4.08 10.30 7.42
CA ILE A 134 -5.06 11.12 8.13
C ILE A 134 -5.81 10.24 9.13
N ASP A 135 -5.75 10.58 10.42
CA ASP A 135 -6.39 9.86 11.54
C ASP A 135 -6.17 8.32 11.55
N GLY A 136 -4.98 7.88 11.11
CA GLY A 136 -4.62 6.46 11.08
C GLY A 136 -5.19 5.68 9.89
N ILE A 137 -5.78 6.36 8.90
CA ILE A 137 -6.26 5.78 7.65
C ILE A 137 -5.26 6.15 6.55
N PHE A 138 -4.77 5.15 5.83
CA PHE A 138 -3.88 5.32 4.68
C PHE A 138 -4.74 5.30 3.41
N ILE A 139 -4.99 6.47 2.82
CA ILE A 139 -5.61 6.55 1.50
C ILE A 139 -4.47 6.68 0.49
N ARG A 140 -4.39 5.76 -0.48
CA ARG A 140 -3.42 5.87 -1.57
C ARG A 140 -3.82 7.06 -2.43
N GLU A 141 -2.84 7.88 -2.82
CA GLU A 141 -3.01 9.02 -3.73
C GLU A 141 -3.84 8.65 -4.98
N THR A 142 -3.65 7.44 -5.50
CA THR A 142 -4.41 6.89 -6.63
C THR A 142 -5.93 6.82 -6.43
N VAL A 143 -6.41 6.65 -5.20
CA VAL A 143 -7.85 6.61 -4.90
C VAL A 143 -8.44 8.01 -4.86
N PHE A 144 -7.66 8.99 -4.37
CA PHE A 144 -8.07 10.38 -4.35
C PHE A 144 -8.20 10.95 -5.77
N GLU A 145 -7.21 10.66 -6.63
CA GLU A 145 -7.25 11.03 -8.06
C GLU A 145 -8.44 10.40 -8.79
N ALA A 146 -8.74 9.12 -8.51
CA ALA A 146 -9.91 8.44 -9.11
C ALA A 146 -11.25 9.05 -8.67
N ILE A 147 -11.34 9.58 -7.44
CA ILE A 147 -12.55 10.29 -6.97
C ILE A 147 -12.69 11.63 -7.69
N LEU A 148 -11.59 12.38 -7.87
CA LEU A 148 -11.60 13.65 -8.60
C LEU A 148 -11.97 13.46 -10.08
N GLU A 149 -11.44 12.43 -10.73
CA GLU A 149 -11.75 12.10 -12.13
C GLU A 149 -13.25 11.85 -12.33
N VAL A 150 -13.89 11.10 -11.42
CA VAL A 150 -15.34 10.86 -11.50
C VAL A 150 -16.16 12.13 -11.23
N ILE A 151 -15.71 13.00 -10.34
CA ILE A 151 -16.36 14.31 -10.10
C ILE A 151 -16.30 15.16 -11.38
N ASP A 152 -15.16 15.16 -12.07
CA ASP A 152 -14.98 15.92 -13.31
C ASP A 152 -15.81 15.39 -14.47
N ASP A 153 -15.89 14.07 -14.64
CA ASP A 153 -16.74 13.42 -15.64
C ASP A 153 -18.22 13.78 -15.42
N GLU A 154 -18.71 13.71 -14.18
CA GLU A 154 -20.10 14.03 -13.86
C GLU A 154 -20.39 15.55 -13.98
N MET A 155 -19.42 16.43 -13.69
CA MET A 155 -19.56 17.87 -13.92
C MET A 155 -19.64 18.21 -15.42
N GLY A 156 -19.05 17.40 -16.30
CA GLY A 156 -19.11 17.58 -17.75
C GLY A 156 -20.46 17.23 -18.38
N GLU A 157 -21.23 16.33 -17.76
CA GLU A 157 -22.50 15.81 -18.31
C GLU A 157 -23.77 16.50 -17.79
N VAL A 158 -23.68 17.28 -16.71
CA VAL A 158 -24.85 17.89 -16.05
C VAL A 158 -25.07 19.34 -16.52
N GLU A 159 -26.29 19.68 -16.95
CA GLU A 159 -26.62 21.08 -17.29
C GLU A 159 -26.41 22.00 -16.06
N PRO A 160 -25.84 23.20 -16.24
CA PRO A 160 -25.51 24.10 -15.14
C PRO A 160 -26.73 24.41 -14.28
N GLY A 161 -26.70 23.94 -13.04
CA GLY A 161 -27.79 24.07 -12.06
C GLY A 161 -27.25 24.05 -10.62
N GLU A 162 -28.15 24.07 -9.63
CA GLU A 162 -27.79 24.12 -8.20
C GLU A 162 -26.83 22.99 -7.79
N VAL A 163 -26.99 21.79 -8.37
CA VAL A 163 -26.14 20.62 -8.13
C VAL A 163 -24.69 20.83 -8.63
N THR A 164 -24.49 21.53 -9.73
CA THR A 164 -23.14 21.81 -10.26
C THR A 164 -22.36 22.82 -9.40
N ALA A 165 -23.05 23.74 -8.72
CA ALA A 165 -22.42 24.68 -7.81
C ALA A 165 -21.97 23.99 -6.50
N GLU A 166 -22.78 23.05 -5.99
CA GLU A 166 -22.42 22.25 -4.82
C GLU A 166 -21.25 21.30 -5.12
N LEU A 167 -21.21 20.65 -6.29
CA LEU A 167 -20.07 19.82 -6.71
C LEU A 167 -18.78 20.64 -6.88
N ALA A 168 -18.87 21.85 -7.45
CA ALA A 168 -17.71 22.70 -7.67
C ALA A 168 -17.10 23.22 -6.34
N ASP A 169 -17.93 23.70 -5.41
CA ASP A 169 -17.48 24.11 -4.06
C ASP A 169 -16.82 22.94 -3.31
N LEU A 170 -17.33 21.74 -3.55
CA LEU A 170 -16.83 20.50 -2.96
C LEU A 170 -15.50 20.04 -3.54
N LYS A 171 -15.31 20.12 -4.87
CA LYS A 171 -14.02 19.87 -5.52
C LYS A 171 -12.95 20.79 -4.96
N ILE A 172 -13.24 22.09 -4.84
CA ILE A 172 -12.31 23.08 -4.27
C ILE A 172 -11.94 22.72 -2.83
N ARG A 173 -12.91 22.33 -1.99
CA ARG A 173 -12.62 21.89 -0.61
C ARG A 173 -11.78 20.62 -0.54
N LEU A 174 -12.01 19.66 -1.43
CA LEU A 174 -11.20 18.43 -1.49
C LEU A 174 -9.77 18.73 -1.93
N GLU A 175 -9.60 19.56 -2.97
CA GLU A 175 -8.28 20.02 -3.43
C GLU A 175 -7.53 20.80 -2.34
N ASP A 176 -8.22 21.69 -1.61
CA ASP A 176 -7.66 22.43 -0.47
C ASP A 176 -7.32 21.51 0.73
N GLN A 177 -8.02 20.38 0.88
CA GLN A 177 -7.81 19.41 1.95
C GLN A 177 -7.05 18.15 1.53
N ARG A 178 -6.38 18.16 0.37
CA ARG A 178 -5.58 17.03 -0.15
C ARG A 178 -4.55 16.50 0.88
N GLU A 179 -4.12 17.34 1.82
CA GLU A 179 -3.19 16.97 2.90
C GLU A 179 -3.88 16.59 4.24
N ALA A 180 -5.19 16.85 4.42
CA ALA A 180 -5.86 16.82 5.73
C ALA A 180 -7.21 16.05 5.79
N CYS A 181 -7.70 15.50 4.68
CA CYS A 181 -9.07 15.00 4.56
C CYS A 181 -9.47 13.91 5.58
N VAL A 182 -10.35 14.26 6.52
CA VAL A 182 -10.87 13.33 7.56
C VAL A 182 -11.96 12.45 6.95
N PHE A 183 -11.85 11.14 7.14
CA PHE A 183 -12.78 10.09 6.64
C PHE A 183 -14.27 10.39 6.83
N ALA A 184 -14.65 11.16 7.85
CA ALA A 184 -16.03 11.59 8.09
C ALA A 184 -16.58 12.49 6.96
N GLU A 185 -15.77 13.41 6.43
CA GLU A 185 -16.17 14.30 5.34
C GLU A 185 -16.33 13.53 4.03
N LEU A 186 -15.49 12.50 3.79
CA LEU A 186 -15.60 11.61 2.63
C LEU A 186 -16.86 10.72 2.67
N VAL A 187 -17.31 10.33 3.87
CA VAL A 187 -18.56 9.57 4.04
C VAL A 187 -19.78 10.48 3.83
N ASP A 188 -19.74 11.71 4.32
CA ASP A 188 -20.82 12.67 4.11
C ASP A 188 -20.89 13.16 2.65
N LEU A 189 -19.74 13.23 1.97
CA LEU A 189 -19.59 13.41 0.52
C LEU A 189 -20.36 12.34 -0.27
N VAL A 190 -20.09 11.07 0.02
CA VAL A 190 -20.74 9.94 -0.66
C VAL A 190 -22.25 9.94 -0.41
N LYS A 191 -22.70 10.31 0.79
CA LYS A 191 -24.14 10.45 1.10
C LYS A 191 -24.78 11.64 0.39
N ALA A 192 -24.09 12.77 0.28
CA ALA A 192 -24.58 13.96 -0.41
C ALA A 192 -24.74 13.69 -1.92
N LEU A 193 -23.72 13.07 -2.54
CA LEU A 193 -23.77 12.63 -3.94
C LEU A 193 -24.92 11.65 -4.18
N ALA A 194 -25.05 10.61 -3.36
CA ALA A 194 -26.15 9.64 -3.46
C ALA A 194 -27.55 10.25 -3.26
N LYS A 195 -27.65 11.40 -2.60
CA LYS A 195 -28.90 12.14 -2.38
C LYS A 195 -29.21 13.11 -3.53
N ALA A 196 -28.18 13.64 -4.18
CA ALA A 196 -28.29 14.61 -5.28
C ALA A 196 -28.59 13.93 -6.63
N SER A 197 -28.07 12.73 -6.89
CA SER A 197 -28.20 12.05 -8.17
C SER A 197 -29.21 10.90 -8.15
N ARG A 198 -30.18 10.93 -9.07
CA ARG A 198 -31.12 9.83 -9.36
C ARG A 198 -30.50 8.74 -10.28
N LEU A 199 -29.19 8.46 -10.22
CA LEU A 199 -28.51 7.70 -11.28
C LEU A 199 -27.66 6.53 -10.79
N GLU A 200 -27.72 5.43 -11.56
CA GLU A 200 -26.99 4.17 -11.39
C GLU A 200 -25.47 4.33 -11.30
N ASN A 201 -24.89 5.43 -11.79
CA ASN A 201 -23.44 5.71 -11.70
C ASN A 201 -22.98 6.01 -10.27
N SER A 202 -23.84 6.58 -9.43
CA SER A 202 -23.51 6.84 -8.03
C SER A 202 -23.39 5.54 -7.22
N LEU A 203 -24.01 4.45 -7.68
CA LEU A 203 -23.76 3.11 -7.13
C LEU A 203 -22.36 2.59 -7.49
N ARG A 204 -21.76 3.00 -8.62
CA ARG A 204 -20.37 2.64 -8.95
C ARG A 204 -19.39 3.39 -8.08
N VAL A 205 -19.59 4.70 -7.88
CA VAL A 205 -18.78 5.49 -6.93
C VAL A 205 -18.93 4.96 -5.52
N LEU A 206 -20.17 4.70 -5.07
CA LEU A 206 -20.44 4.04 -3.81
C LEU A 206 -19.82 2.65 -3.73
N ALA A 207 -19.81 1.85 -4.79
CA ALA A 207 -19.23 0.50 -4.78
C ALA A 207 -17.70 0.52 -4.77
N VAL A 208 -17.06 1.45 -5.47
CA VAL A 208 -15.61 1.65 -5.45
C VAL A 208 -15.20 2.18 -4.07
N CYS A 209 -15.85 3.25 -3.59
CA CYS A 209 -15.62 3.77 -2.24
C CYS A 209 -15.94 2.71 -1.18
N HIS A 210 -17.02 1.95 -1.29
CA HIS A 210 -17.38 0.91 -0.33
C HIS A 210 -16.42 -0.28 -0.38
N ASN A 211 -15.96 -0.74 -1.55
CA ASN A 211 -14.98 -1.82 -1.63
C ASN A 211 -13.62 -1.39 -1.09
N GLU A 212 -13.18 -0.17 -1.39
CA GLU A 212 -11.93 0.36 -0.83
C GLU A 212 -12.04 0.62 0.66
N ILE A 213 -13.16 1.21 1.13
CA ILE A 213 -13.45 1.36 2.57
C ILE A 213 -13.50 -0.02 3.22
N LYS A 214 -14.12 -1.02 2.61
CA LYS A 214 -14.23 -2.38 3.16
C LYS A 214 -12.89 -3.10 3.14
N ASN A 215 -12.02 -2.89 2.15
CA ASN A 215 -10.65 -3.41 2.16
C ASN A 215 -9.80 -2.72 3.25
N THR A 216 -10.03 -1.42 3.46
CA THR A 216 -9.37 -0.61 4.49
C THR A 216 -9.93 -0.88 5.91
N PHE A 217 -11.20 -1.27 6.03
CA PHE A 217 -11.87 -1.67 7.27
C PHE A 217 -11.77 -3.17 7.57
N LEU A 218 -11.60 -4.05 6.59
CA LEU A 218 -11.24 -5.45 6.80
C LEU A 218 -9.81 -5.60 7.28
N LEU A 219 -8.96 -4.62 6.93
CA LEU A 219 -7.80 -4.33 7.76
C LEU A 219 -8.35 -4.03 9.16
N ARG A 220 -9.01 -2.92 9.46
CA ARG A 220 -9.48 -2.54 10.82
C ARG A 220 -10.27 -3.56 11.70
N GLU A 221 -11.09 -4.49 11.17
CA GLU A 221 -11.81 -5.53 11.95
C GLU A 221 -10.96 -6.79 12.23
N THR A 222 -9.75 -6.85 11.69
CA THR A 222 -8.71 -7.81 12.09
C THR A 222 -7.63 -7.16 12.98
N TRP A 223 -7.91 -6.02 13.63
CA TRP A 223 -7.02 -5.29 14.56
C TRP A 223 -7.68 -5.22 15.94
#